data_AF-A0A2P6TML7-F1
#
_entry.id   AF-A0A2P6TML7-F1
#
_cell.length_a   1.000
_cell.length_b   1.000
_cell.length_c   1.000
_cell.angle_alpha   90.00
_cell.angle_beta   90.00
_cell.angle_gamma   90.00
#
_symmetry.space_group_name_H-M   'P 1'
#
loop_
_entity.id
_entity.type
_entity.pdbx_description
1 polymer ?
#
loop_
_entity_poly.entity_id
_entity_poly.type
_entity_poly.pdbx_seq_one_letter_code
_entity_poly.pdbx_strand_id
1 'polypeptide(L)'
;MRAHVEQRAREFSTCLPRSNNPTCTNDASKGCATCAPAPNQNNCASCTNPNHVVDPATGRCGPRPNNNEPCKQDAAKGCATCAPAPNQNNCATCTNPNNVVDPATGRCGPRPNNNEPCKQDVSKGCATCAPAPNQNNCATCSNPAHIVTNGRCGPRTFTPVNGTMLSDNRGIGFNGRPITYQGRIGEMIDIVSAAPFWSLNGRLIRGSRWSSRSLGSVTWTYDNKVHVELKHGRMMVWVNGRLQRQGPVMALSSKTKCHVRSEKCHKGGWCDNRTVDITRPGISITVSQPFVRQGRKGYFGNWLEVQVTLQAEPRQQLTGYLGQTILLRAN
;
A
#
# COMPACT_ATOMS: atom_id res chain seq x y z
N MET A 1 -58.00 -93.53 -20.03
CA MET A 1 -57.82 -92.95 -18.68
C MET A 1 -56.44 -93.35 -18.15
N ARG A 2 -55.82 -92.57 -17.24
CA ARG A 2 -54.62 -92.84 -16.38
C ARG A 2 -53.57 -93.88 -16.87
N ALA A 3 -52.30 -93.60 -17.21
CA ALA A 3 -51.20 -92.77 -16.64
C ALA A 3 -50.14 -93.57 -15.81
N HIS A 4 -48.85 -93.26 -16.03
CA HIS A 4 -47.61 -93.68 -15.29
C HIS A 4 -47.15 -95.17 -15.41
N VAL A 5 -45.87 -95.53 -15.70
CA VAL A 5 -44.52 -95.33 -15.08
C VAL A 5 -44.22 -96.37 -13.96
N GLU A 6 -43.01 -96.88 -13.64
CA GLU A 6 -41.60 -96.69 -14.14
C GLU A 6 -41.18 -97.92 -15.03
N GLN A 7 -40.14 -98.78 -14.90
CA GLN A 7 -38.92 -98.87 -14.06
C GLN A 7 -37.76 -99.71 -14.71
N ARG A 8 -36.66 -99.04 -15.15
CA ARG A 8 -35.23 -99.51 -15.14
C ARG A 8 -34.78 -100.77 -15.94
N ALA A 9 -33.49 -101.12 -16.05
CA ALA A 9 -32.20 -100.39 -16.23
C ALA A 9 -31.02 -101.41 -16.40
N ARG A 10 -29.76 -100.91 -16.45
CA ARG A 10 -28.46 -101.64 -16.41
C ARG A 10 -28.08 -102.39 -17.69
N GLU A 11 -26.82 -102.60 -18.07
CA GLU A 11 -25.45 -102.08 -17.77
C GLU A 11 -24.62 -102.48 -19.04
N PHE A 12 -23.49 -101.93 -19.49
CA PHE A 12 -22.22 -101.48 -18.89
C PHE A 12 -21.45 -100.63 -19.95
N SER A 13 -20.46 -99.82 -19.54
CA SER A 13 -19.08 -99.77 -20.13
C SER A 13 -18.38 -98.42 -19.84
N THR A 14 -17.06 -98.44 -19.72
CA THR A 14 -16.22 -97.30 -19.31
C THR A 14 -15.62 -96.54 -20.49
N CYS A 15 -15.90 -95.23 -20.58
CA CYS A 15 -15.04 -94.25 -21.26
C CYS A 15 -15.16 -92.90 -20.54
N LEU A 16 -14.03 -92.30 -20.14
CA LEU A 16 -14.02 -91.03 -19.40
C LEU A 16 -14.25 -89.82 -20.34
N PRO A 17 -14.99 -88.78 -19.90
CA PRO A 17 -15.44 -87.70 -20.77
C PRO A 17 -14.36 -86.67 -21.07
N ARG A 18 -14.25 -86.29 -22.35
CA ARG A 18 -13.38 -85.21 -22.85
C ARG A 18 -14.03 -83.84 -22.60
N SER A 19 -13.95 -83.35 -21.36
CA SER A 19 -14.59 -82.09 -20.95
C SER A 19 -13.84 -80.85 -21.45
N ASN A 20 -14.20 -80.36 -22.63
CA ASN A 20 -13.74 -79.07 -23.17
C ASN A 20 -14.49 -77.89 -22.50
N ASN A 21 -14.21 -77.60 -21.23
CA ASN A 21 -14.75 -76.42 -20.55
C ASN A 21 -13.72 -75.27 -20.59
N PRO A 22 -13.96 -74.15 -21.29
CA PRO A 22 -12.97 -73.09 -21.45
C PRO A 22 -12.80 -72.26 -20.17
N THR A 23 -11.59 -72.28 -19.59
CA THR A 23 -11.21 -71.39 -18.48
C THR A 23 -11.06 -69.94 -18.96
N CYS A 24 -11.18 -68.96 -18.05
CA CYS A 24 -11.09 -67.54 -18.41
C CYS A 24 -9.76 -67.15 -19.10
N THR A 25 -8.66 -67.85 -18.80
CA THR A 25 -7.32 -67.65 -19.39
C THR A 25 -7.24 -68.05 -20.86
N ASN A 26 -8.14 -68.93 -21.32
CA ASN A 26 -8.09 -69.50 -22.65
C ASN A 26 -8.94 -68.69 -23.66
N ASP A 27 -9.74 -67.74 -23.17
CA ASP A 27 -10.44 -66.75 -23.99
C ASP A 27 -9.57 -65.50 -24.18
N ALA A 28 -8.82 -65.49 -25.28
CA ALA A 28 -7.96 -64.37 -25.67
C ALA A 28 -8.73 -63.04 -25.81
N SER A 29 -10.06 -63.06 -26.00
CA SER A 29 -10.89 -61.84 -26.06
C SER A 29 -11.17 -61.21 -24.69
N LYS A 30 -10.74 -61.84 -23.58
CA LYS A 30 -10.87 -61.29 -22.22
C LYS A 30 -9.59 -60.70 -21.64
N GLY A 31 -8.42 -61.05 -22.16
CA GLY A 31 -7.12 -60.51 -21.69
C GLY A 31 -6.78 -60.82 -20.22
N CYS A 32 -7.26 -61.94 -19.69
CA CYS A 32 -6.98 -62.34 -18.30
C CYS A 32 -5.51 -62.78 -18.10
N ALA A 33 -4.99 -62.62 -16.89
CA ALA A 33 -3.79 -63.31 -16.41
C ALA A 33 -4.11 -64.40 -15.37
N THR A 34 -5.14 -64.21 -14.56
CA THR A 34 -5.69 -65.21 -13.63
C THR A 34 -7.23 -65.17 -13.63
N CYS A 35 -7.87 -66.25 -13.16
CA CYS A 35 -9.33 -66.35 -13.04
C CYS A 35 -9.83 -66.12 -11.62
N ALA A 36 -11.09 -65.69 -11.50
CA ALA A 36 -11.79 -65.58 -10.23
C ALA A 36 -12.12 -66.97 -9.63
N PRO A 37 -12.27 -67.08 -8.30
CA PRO A 37 -12.75 -68.31 -7.66
C PRO A 37 -14.23 -68.58 -7.95
N ALA A 38 -14.73 -69.73 -7.49
CA ALA A 38 -16.15 -70.07 -7.55
C ALA A 38 -17.01 -68.99 -6.83
N PRO A 39 -18.21 -68.66 -7.36
CA PRO A 39 -18.86 -69.25 -8.54
C PRO A 39 -18.39 -68.71 -9.90
N ASN A 40 -17.56 -67.65 -9.94
CA ASN A 40 -17.33 -66.84 -11.14
C ASN A 40 -16.09 -67.26 -11.95
N GLN A 41 -15.81 -68.56 -12.05
CA GLN A 41 -14.56 -69.12 -12.60
C GLN A 41 -14.25 -68.75 -14.07
N ASN A 42 -15.25 -68.27 -14.81
CA ASN A 42 -15.11 -67.87 -16.22
C ASN A 42 -14.75 -66.38 -16.40
N ASN A 43 -14.59 -65.62 -15.30
CA ASN A 43 -14.22 -64.20 -15.30
C ASN A 43 -12.74 -64.01 -14.92
N CYS A 44 -12.11 -62.95 -15.43
CA CYS A 44 -10.77 -62.56 -15.00
C CYS A 44 -10.77 -62.17 -13.51
N ALA A 45 -9.68 -62.47 -12.79
CA ALA A 45 -9.32 -61.84 -11.52
C ALA A 45 -8.19 -60.81 -11.67
N SER A 46 -7.36 -60.96 -12.71
CA SER A 46 -6.30 -60.01 -13.07
C SER A 46 -6.08 -60.00 -14.59
N CYS A 47 -5.36 -59.00 -15.09
CA CYS A 47 -5.18 -58.73 -16.52
C CYS A 47 -3.72 -58.93 -16.96
N THR A 48 -3.51 -59.46 -18.17
CA THR A 48 -2.15 -59.65 -18.73
C THR A 48 -1.47 -58.33 -19.12
N ASN A 49 -2.24 -57.26 -19.33
CA ASN A 49 -1.74 -55.91 -19.56
C ASN A 49 -1.93 -55.04 -18.29
N PRO A 50 -0.86 -54.47 -17.70
CA PRO A 50 -0.94 -53.72 -16.43
C PRO A 50 -1.69 -52.38 -16.53
N ASN A 51 -1.96 -51.88 -17.75
CA ASN A 51 -2.77 -50.69 -17.99
C ASN A 51 -4.27 -50.99 -18.14
N HIS A 52 -4.68 -52.26 -18.00
CA HIS A 52 -6.07 -52.71 -18.06
C HIS A 52 -6.56 -53.14 -16.67
N VAL A 53 -7.87 -53.13 -16.46
CA VAL A 53 -8.52 -53.63 -15.23
C VAL A 53 -9.71 -54.50 -15.59
N VAL A 54 -10.07 -55.42 -14.69
CA VAL A 54 -11.27 -56.24 -14.83
C VAL A 54 -12.50 -55.34 -14.65
N ASP A 55 -13.37 -55.31 -15.65
CA ASP A 55 -14.72 -54.77 -15.52
C ASP A 55 -15.56 -55.72 -14.64
N PRO A 56 -16.09 -55.27 -13.48
CA PRO A 56 -16.91 -56.11 -12.60
C PRO A 56 -18.21 -56.60 -13.24
N ALA A 57 -18.74 -55.91 -14.26
CA ALA A 57 -20.00 -56.26 -14.90
C ALA A 57 -19.86 -57.35 -15.97
N THR A 58 -18.81 -57.30 -16.81
CA THR A 58 -18.58 -58.28 -17.88
C THR A 58 -17.51 -59.32 -17.57
N GLY A 59 -16.70 -59.14 -16.53
CA GLY A 59 -15.64 -60.08 -16.13
C GLY A 59 -14.45 -60.14 -17.11
N ARG A 60 -14.27 -59.10 -17.94
CA ARG A 60 -13.21 -58.96 -18.94
C ARG A 60 -12.23 -57.85 -18.57
N CYS A 61 -11.01 -57.90 -19.11
CA CYS A 61 -10.05 -56.81 -18.95
C CYS A 61 -10.27 -55.70 -19.99
N GLY A 62 -10.73 -54.54 -19.53
CA GLY A 62 -10.89 -53.33 -20.34
C GLY A 62 -9.79 -52.28 -20.08
N PRO A 63 -9.59 -51.32 -20.99
CA PRO A 63 -8.73 -50.17 -20.72
C PRO A 63 -9.25 -49.41 -19.49
N ARG A 64 -8.34 -48.99 -18.61
CA ARG A 64 -8.68 -48.46 -17.29
C ARG A 64 -9.51 -47.17 -17.38
N PRO A 65 -10.75 -47.13 -16.83
CA PRO A 65 -11.57 -45.91 -16.84
C PRO A 65 -10.85 -44.73 -16.18
N ASN A 66 -11.12 -43.53 -16.69
CA ASN A 66 -10.24 -42.34 -16.64
C ASN A 66 -9.92 -41.76 -15.25
N ASN A 67 -10.37 -42.38 -14.15
CA ASN A 67 -10.37 -41.82 -12.80
C ASN A 67 -9.00 -41.88 -12.09
N ASN A 68 -7.90 -42.07 -12.82
CA ASN A 68 -6.53 -42.19 -12.33
C ASN A 68 -5.58 -41.21 -13.06
N GLU A 69 -5.98 -39.94 -13.19
CA GLU A 69 -5.20 -38.91 -13.90
C GLU A 69 -3.75 -38.79 -13.37
N PRO A 70 -2.71 -38.77 -14.24
CA PRO A 70 -1.32 -38.82 -13.79
C PRO A 70 -0.86 -37.69 -12.86
N CYS A 71 -1.45 -36.49 -12.96
CA CYS A 71 -1.08 -35.40 -12.05
C CYS A 71 -1.50 -35.65 -10.58
N LYS A 72 -2.50 -36.52 -10.34
CA LYS A 72 -3.01 -36.87 -9.00
C LYS A 72 -2.31 -38.07 -8.36
N GLN A 73 -1.58 -38.87 -9.15
CA GLN A 73 -0.85 -40.03 -8.64
C GLN A 73 0.41 -39.63 -7.85
N ASP A 74 1.03 -38.49 -8.22
CA ASP A 74 2.14 -37.89 -7.48
C ASP A 74 1.60 -36.94 -6.39
N ALA A 75 1.48 -37.46 -5.16
CA ALA A 75 1.01 -36.69 -4.02
C ALA A 75 1.86 -35.44 -3.73
N ALA A 76 3.14 -35.42 -4.13
CA ALA A 76 4.02 -34.26 -3.97
C ALA A 76 3.74 -33.14 -5.00
N LYS A 77 2.86 -33.36 -5.99
CA LYS A 77 2.32 -32.27 -6.84
C LYS A 77 1.16 -31.53 -6.20
N GLY A 78 0.42 -32.14 -5.28
CA GLY A 78 -0.70 -31.50 -4.56
C GLY A 78 -1.88 -31.03 -5.43
N CYS A 79 -2.15 -31.69 -6.57
CA CYS A 79 -3.21 -31.31 -7.51
C CYS A 79 -4.62 -31.75 -7.07
N ALA A 80 -5.61 -30.86 -7.18
CA ALA A 80 -7.04 -31.19 -7.06
C ALA A 80 -7.68 -31.56 -8.40
N THR A 81 -7.25 -30.94 -9.50
CA THR A 81 -7.59 -31.30 -10.88
C THR A 81 -6.37 -31.23 -11.78
N CYS A 82 -6.35 -32.00 -12.86
CA CYS A 82 -5.29 -31.96 -13.87
C CYS A 82 -5.62 -30.99 -15.01
N ALA A 83 -4.59 -30.53 -15.72
CA ALA A 83 -4.75 -29.73 -16.93
C ALA A 83 -5.23 -30.59 -18.13
N PRO A 84 -5.94 -30.00 -19.11
CA PRO A 84 -6.32 -30.71 -20.34
C PRO A 84 -5.09 -31.06 -21.19
N ALA A 85 -5.31 -31.86 -22.24
CA ALA A 85 -4.28 -32.15 -23.24
C ALA A 85 -3.73 -30.84 -23.87
N PRO A 86 -2.41 -30.76 -24.15
CA PRO A 86 -1.40 -31.82 -24.00
C PRO A 86 -0.83 -31.99 -22.57
N ASN A 87 -1.18 -31.12 -21.62
CA ASN A 87 -0.45 -30.96 -20.35
C ASN A 87 -1.01 -31.79 -19.18
N GLN A 88 -1.56 -32.98 -19.45
CA GLN A 88 -2.29 -33.84 -18.48
C GLN A 88 -1.47 -34.28 -17.24
N ASN A 89 -0.16 -34.11 -17.27
CA ASN A 89 0.75 -34.41 -16.15
C ASN A 89 0.86 -33.27 -15.12
N ASN A 90 0.32 -32.08 -15.43
CA ASN A 90 0.38 -30.87 -14.60
C ASN A 90 -0.93 -30.65 -13.85
N CYS A 91 -0.86 -30.00 -12.68
CA CYS A 91 -2.05 -29.52 -11.99
C CYS A 91 -2.76 -28.42 -12.82
N ALA A 92 -4.08 -28.37 -12.75
CA ALA A 92 -4.88 -27.18 -13.08
C ALA A 92 -5.35 -26.44 -11.82
N THR A 93 -5.61 -27.17 -10.73
CA THR A 93 -5.96 -26.61 -9.42
C THR A 93 -5.28 -27.39 -8.29
N CYS A 94 -5.25 -26.83 -7.08
CA CYS A 94 -4.50 -27.36 -5.94
C CYS A 94 -5.41 -27.85 -4.81
N THR A 95 -5.03 -28.94 -4.14
CA THR A 95 -5.79 -29.55 -3.03
C THR A 95 -5.77 -28.67 -1.77
N ASN A 96 -4.68 -27.93 -1.57
CA ASN A 96 -4.63 -26.84 -0.60
C ASN A 96 -5.00 -25.52 -1.30
N PRO A 97 -6.07 -24.81 -0.91
CA PRO A 97 -6.48 -23.56 -1.54
C PRO A 97 -5.49 -22.39 -1.34
N ASN A 98 -4.51 -22.54 -0.44
CA ASN A 98 -3.43 -21.57 -0.25
C ASN A 98 -2.22 -21.80 -1.19
N ASN A 99 -2.17 -22.93 -1.90
CA ASN A 99 -1.15 -23.22 -2.91
C ASN A 99 -1.60 -22.74 -4.30
N VAL A 100 -0.63 -22.55 -5.20
CA VAL A 100 -0.89 -22.23 -6.62
C VAL A 100 -0.07 -23.14 -7.52
N VAL A 101 -0.57 -23.39 -8.73
CA VAL A 101 0.19 -24.10 -9.76
C VAL A 101 1.33 -23.21 -10.24
N ASP A 102 2.56 -23.70 -10.11
CA ASP A 102 3.73 -23.13 -10.78
C ASP A 102 3.64 -23.44 -12.29
N PRO A 103 3.54 -22.44 -13.18
CA PRO A 103 3.43 -22.66 -14.61
C PRO A 103 4.71 -23.23 -15.25
N ALA A 104 5.87 -23.18 -14.58
CA ALA A 104 7.11 -23.75 -15.08
C ALA A 104 7.25 -25.25 -14.77
N THR A 105 6.89 -25.69 -13.56
CA THR A 105 7.00 -27.12 -13.15
C THR A 105 5.70 -27.91 -13.16
N GLY A 106 4.54 -27.25 -13.28
CA GLY A 106 3.22 -27.88 -13.29
C GLY A 106 2.76 -28.42 -11.93
N ARG A 107 3.39 -28.01 -10.82
CA ARG A 107 3.13 -28.49 -9.44
C ARG A 107 2.47 -27.42 -8.58
N CYS A 108 1.74 -27.80 -7.53
CA CYS A 108 1.16 -26.87 -6.57
C CYS A 108 2.13 -26.50 -5.45
N GLY A 109 2.86 -25.40 -5.63
CA GLY A 109 3.73 -24.83 -4.60
C GLY A 109 3.02 -23.86 -3.65
N PRO A 110 3.64 -23.51 -2.50
CA PRO A 110 3.18 -22.38 -1.69
C PRO A 110 3.19 -21.09 -2.51
N ARG A 111 2.17 -20.25 -2.32
CA ARG A 111 1.94 -19.06 -3.15
C ARG A 111 3.03 -17.99 -2.90
N PRO A 112 3.78 -17.52 -3.93
CA PRO A 112 4.90 -16.59 -3.72
C PRO A 112 4.52 -15.25 -3.05
N ASN A 113 4.73 -15.21 -1.73
CA ASN A 113 4.99 -14.10 -0.78
C ASN A 113 4.22 -12.76 -0.89
N ASN A 114 3.20 -12.66 -1.73
CA ASN A 114 2.41 -11.43 -1.95
C ASN A 114 0.95 -11.53 -1.47
N ASN A 115 0.52 -12.68 -0.93
CA ASN A 115 -0.89 -12.98 -0.64
C ASN A 115 -1.16 -13.54 0.76
N GLU A 116 -0.27 -13.32 1.73
CA GLU A 116 -0.58 -13.64 3.13
C GLU A 116 -1.54 -12.59 3.75
N PRO A 117 -2.55 -13.03 4.52
CA PRO A 117 -3.37 -12.18 5.39
C PRO A 117 -2.51 -11.22 6.21
N CYS A 118 -2.95 -9.97 6.33
CA CYS A 118 -2.10 -8.87 6.80
C CYS A 118 -1.43 -9.07 8.18
N LYS A 119 -1.99 -9.93 9.06
CA LYS A 119 -1.45 -10.23 10.39
C LYS A 119 -0.33 -11.29 10.40
N GLN A 120 -0.24 -12.13 9.36
CA GLN A 120 0.77 -13.19 9.29
C GLN A 120 2.11 -12.63 8.79
N ASP A 121 2.08 -11.68 7.86
CA ASP A 121 3.22 -10.87 7.48
C ASP A 121 3.56 -9.86 8.59
N VAL A 122 4.38 -10.30 9.56
CA VAL A 122 4.85 -9.50 10.69
C VAL A 122 5.55 -8.21 10.24
N SER A 123 6.14 -8.19 9.03
CA SER A 123 6.79 -6.98 8.47
C SER A 123 5.81 -5.85 8.16
N LYS A 124 4.51 -6.15 8.02
CA LYS A 124 3.45 -5.13 7.86
C LYS A 124 3.00 -4.52 9.18
N GLY A 125 3.21 -5.17 10.32
CA GLY A 125 2.88 -4.63 11.66
C GLY A 125 1.38 -4.37 11.93
N CYS A 126 0.48 -5.09 11.26
CA CYS A 126 -0.96 -4.85 11.35
C CYS A 126 -1.63 -5.44 12.62
N ALA A 127 -2.53 -4.69 13.24
CA ALA A 127 -3.41 -5.19 14.30
C ALA A 127 -4.72 -5.78 13.75
N THR A 128 -5.29 -5.17 12.71
CA THR A 128 -6.44 -5.68 11.94
C THR A 128 -6.19 -5.55 10.45
N CYS A 129 -6.90 -6.33 9.63
CA CYS A 129 -6.82 -6.28 8.17
C CYS A 129 -8.00 -5.53 7.57
N ALA A 130 -7.79 -4.96 6.39
CA ALA A 130 -8.88 -4.37 5.61
C ALA A 130 -9.87 -5.46 5.14
N PRO A 131 -11.16 -5.11 4.94
CA PRO A 131 -12.13 -6.02 4.36
C PRO A 131 -11.78 -6.38 2.91
N ALA A 132 -12.48 -7.36 2.33
CA ALA A 132 -12.37 -7.69 0.92
C ALA A 132 -12.63 -6.44 0.03
N PRO A 133 -11.88 -6.26 -1.08
CA PRO A 133 -10.87 -7.16 -1.64
C PRO A 133 -9.46 -7.02 -1.00
N ASN A 134 -9.26 -6.13 -0.02
CA ASN A 134 -7.95 -5.67 0.42
C ASN A 134 -7.36 -6.45 1.63
N GLN A 135 -7.72 -7.72 1.82
CA GLN A 135 -7.43 -8.51 3.03
C GLN A 135 -5.93 -8.68 3.37
N ASN A 136 -5.05 -8.46 2.39
CA ASN A 136 -3.60 -8.54 2.54
C ASN A 136 -2.99 -7.25 3.14
N ASN A 137 -3.78 -6.18 3.24
CA ASN A 137 -3.40 -4.86 3.75
C ASN A 137 -3.84 -4.67 5.22
N CYS A 138 -3.06 -3.92 6.00
CA CYS A 138 -3.51 -3.46 7.31
C CYS A 138 -4.78 -2.57 7.19
N ALA A 139 -5.66 -2.64 8.18
CA ALA A 139 -6.64 -1.60 8.49
C ALA A 139 -6.21 -0.76 9.70
N THR A 140 -5.62 -1.39 10.72
CA THR A 140 -5.01 -0.71 11.88
C THR A 140 -3.64 -1.31 12.22
N CYS A 141 -2.87 -0.63 13.05
CA CYS A 141 -1.49 -0.95 13.37
C CYS A 141 -1.32 -1.46 14.81
N SER A 142 -0.44 -2.44 15.01
CA SER A 142 -0.13 -3.00 16.34
C SER A 142 0.69 -2.04 17.20
N ASN A 143 1.41 -1.11 16.58
CA ASN A 143 1.99 0.05 17.25
C ASN A 143 1.06 1.26 17.04
N PRO A 144 0.49 1.89 18.11
CA PRO A 144 -0.37 3.06 17.98
C PRO A 144 0.35 4.32 17.46
N ALA A 145 1.69 4.34 17.43
CA ALA A 145 2.47 5.41 16.80
C ALA A 145 2.68 5.21 15.28
N HIS A 146 2.18 4.11 14.71
CA HIS A 146 2.27 3.82 13.27
C HIS A 146 0.93 4.09 12.56
N ILE A 147 0.99 4.38 11.26
CA ILE A 147 -0.18 4.54 10.39
C ILE A 147 -0.10 3.62 9.18
N VAL A 148 -1.26 3.22 8.66
CA VAL A 148 -1.35 2.45 7.42
C VAL A 148 -1.01 3.33 6.23
N THR A 149 0.07 3.00 5.53
CA THR A 149 0.47 3.60 4.26
C THR A 149 0.74 2.48 3.26
N ASN A 150 0.11 2.53 2.08
CA ASN A 150 0.24 1.51 1.03
C ASN A 150 0.06 0.05 1.55
N GLY A 151 -0.89 -0.14 2.47
CA GLY A 151 -1.23 -1.43 3.06
C GLY A 151 -0.32 -1.94 4.19
N ARG A 152 0.70 -1.18 4.60
CA ARG A 152 1.65 -1.53 5.68
C ARG A 152 1.67 -0.47 6.79
N CYS A 153 2.01 -0.84 8.01
CA CYS A 153 2.12 0.08 9.15
C CYS A 153 3.54 0.67 9.30
N GLY A 154 3.75 1.84 8.69
CA GLY A 154 4.97 2.63 8.89
C GLY A 154 4.85 3.58 10.08
N PRO A 155 5.98 4.06 10.66
CA PRO A 155 5.96 5.16 11.62
C PRO A 155 5.26 6.39 11.00
N ARG A 156 4.59 7.21 11.82
CA ARG A 156 3.84 8.39 11.35
C ARG A 156 4.76 9.51 10.82
N THR A 157 5.29 9.33 9.61
CA THR A 157 6.12 10.33 8.92
C THR A 157 5.27 11.51 8.48
N PHE A 158 5.33 12.60 9.25
CA PHE A 158 4.72 13.87 8.86
C PHE A 158 5.45 14.44 7.64
N THR A 159 4.77 14.50 6.49
CA THR A 159 5.26 15.21 5.31
C THR A 159 5.26 16.71 5.59
N PRO A 160 6.38 17.43 5.42
CA PRO A 160 6.42 18.88 5.63
C PRO A 160 5.41 19.63 4.74
N VAL A 161 4.67 20.57 5.32
CA VAL A 161 3.65 21.37 4.63
C VAL A 161 3.98 22.86 4.68
N ASN A 162 3.69 23.55 3.57
CA ASN A 162 3.98 24.97 3.40
C ASN A 162 2.68 25.78 3.38
N GLY A 163 2.67 26.90 4.11
CA GLY A 163 1.67 27.95 3.99
C GLY A 163 2.34 29.29 3.69
N THR A 164 1.68 30.18 2.94
CA THR A 164 2.24 31.47 2.52
C THR A 164 1.25 32.62 2.67
N MET A 165 1.77 33.81 2.94
CA MET A 165 1.07 35.09 2.93
C MET A 165 1.76 35.99 1.89
N LEU A 166 1.02 36.34 0.84
CA LEU A 166 1.49 37.11 -0.32
C LEU A 166 1.04 38.58 -0.23
N SER A 167 1.49 39.41 -1.16
CA SER A 167 1.38 40.87 -1.13
C SER A 167 0.12 41.48 -1.76
N ASP A 168 -0.97 40.73 -1.88
CA ASP A 168 -2.22 41.23 -2.46
C ASP A 168 -3.51 40.66 -1.83
N ASN A 169 -3.57 40.62 -0.49
CA ASN A 169 -4.56 39.90 0.34
C ASN A 169 -4.53 38.36 0.23
N ARG A 170 -3.78 37.77 -0.71
CA ARG A 170 -3.79 36.32 -0.93
C ARG A 170 -2.75 35.57 -0.10
N GLY A 171 -3.02 34.30 0.12
CA GLY A 171 -2.08 33.32 0.65
C GLY A 171 -2.39 31.93 0.13
N ILE A 172 -1.59 30.95 0.57
CA ILE A 172 -1.82 29.52 0.33
C ILE A 172 -1.80 28.84 1.70
N GLY A 173 -2.81 28.04 2.02
CA GLY A 173 -2.86 27.27 3.25
C GLY A 173 -1.91 26.07 3.26
N PHE A 174 -1.68 25.49 4.44
CA PHE A 174 -0.94 24.23 4.62
C PHE A 174 -1.56 23.05 3.85
N ASN A 175 -2.85 23.16 3.49
CA ASN A 175 -3.59 22.22 2.63
C ASN A 175 -3.47 22.53 1.11
N GLY A 176 -2.61 23.47 0.71
CA GLY A 176 -2.40 23.88 -0.67
C GLY A 176 -3.52 24.74 -1.29
N ARG A 177 -4.60 25.04 -0.55
CA ARG A 177 -5.72 25.84 -1.06
C ARG A 177 -5.43 27.35 -0.93
N PRO A 178 -5.88 28.19 -1.88
CA PRO A 178 -5.81 29.64 -1.72
C PRO A 178 -6.59 30.11 -0.48
N ILE A 179 -6.05 31.11 0.20
CA ILE A 179 -6.75 31.87 1.24
C ILE A 179 -6.75 33.37 0.91
N THR A 180 -7.71 34.10 1.46
CA THR A 180 -7.77 35.57 1.41
C THR A 180 -7.78 36.10 2.83
N TYR A 181 -6.75 36.85 3.22
CA TYR A 181 -6.73 37.54 4.51
C TYR A 181 -7.33 38.95 4.39
N GLN A 182 -7.98 39.39 5.46
CA GLN A 182 -8.70 40.67 5.54
C GLN A 182 -8.31 41.46 6.78
N GLY A 183 -8.67 42.75 6.76
CA GLY A 183 -8.40 43.72 7.82
C GLY A 183 -8.23 45.13 7.29
N ARG A 184 -8.07 46.08 8.22
CA ARG A 184 -7.79 47.50 8.01
C ARG A 184 -6.28 47.75 7.95
N ILE A 185 -5.87 48.86 7.33
CA ILE A 185 -4.47 49.28 7.36
C ILE A 185 -4.11 49.67 8.80
N GLY A 186 -2.97 49.18 9.29
CA GLY A 186 -2.48 49.36 10.65
C GLY A 186 -2.90 48.26 11.64
N GLU A 187 -3.85 47.39 11.26
CA GLU A 187 -4.39 46.29 12.08
C GLU A 187 -3.39 45.13 12.24
N MET A 188 -3.49 44.40 13.36
CA MET A 188 -2.71 43.17 13.60
C MET A 188 -3.54 41.94 13.26
N ILE A 189 -2.95 40.99 12.55
CA ILE A 189 -3.54 39.69 12.21
C ILE A 189 -2.68 38.53 12.72
N ASP A 190 -3.32 37.44 13.16
CA ASP A 190 -2.64 36.17 13.43
C ASP A 190 -2.40 35.43 12.10
N ILE A 191 -1.13 35.28 11.70
CA ILE A 191 -0.77 34.52 10.50
C ILE A 191 -0.85 33.04 10.82
N VAL A 192 -0.21 32.63 11.92
CA VAL A 192 -0.35 31.30 12.51
C VAL A 192 0.14 31.31 13.95
N SER A 193 -0.58 30.61 14.83
CA SER A 193 -0.21 30.47 16.24
C SER A 193 -0.53 29.09 16.79
N ALA A 194 0.12 28.76 17.91
CA ALA A 194 -0.25 27.68 18.81
C ALA A 194 -0.28 28.28 20.23
N ALA A 195 -1.34 29.01 20.54
CA ALA A 195 -1.47 29.74 21.79
C ALA A 195 -1.64 28.80 22.99
N PRO A 196 -1.16 29.16 24.20
CA PRO A 196 -0.36 30.35 24.53
C PRO A 196 1.13 30.24 24.19
N PHE A 197 1.58 29.11 23.61
CA PHE A 197 3.00 28.78 23.48
C PHE A 197 3.74 29.71 22.51
N TRP A 198 3.31 29.79 21.25
CA TRP A 198 3.96 30.65 20.25
C TRP A 198 2.95 31.29 19.29
N SER A 199 3.34 32.43 18.70
CA SER A 199 2.55 33.11 17.66
C SER A 199 3.41 33.79 16.60
N LEU A 200 2.91 33.83 15.37
CA LEU A 200 3.43 34.61 14.26
C LEU A 200 2.37 35.61 13.83
N ASN A 201 2.53 36.87 14.22
CA ASN A 201 1.54 37.92 13.96
C ASN A 201 2.07 38.90 12.90
N GLY A 202 1.18 39.40 12.04
CA GLY A 202 1.49 40.37 10.99
C GLY A 202 0.75 41.69 11.19
N ARG A 203 1.36 42.82 10.82
CA ARG A 203 0.68 44.13 10.76
C ARG A 203 0.35 44.49 9.33
N LEU A 204 -0.90 44.87 9.06
CA LEU A 204 -1.36 45.21 7.71
C LEU A 204 -0.95 46.63 7.28
N ILE A 205 -0.58 46.77 6.02
CA ILE A 205 -0.34 48.03 5.29
C ILE A 205 -1.03 47.99 3.92
N ARG A 206 -0.97 49.07 3.13
CA ARG A 206 -1.36 49.03 1.70
C ARG A 206 -0.45 48.08 0.94
N GLY A 207 -1.03 47.20 0.12
CA GLY A 207 -0.29 46.15 -0.60
C GLY A 207 0.21 46.54 -1.99
N SER A 208 0.66 45.53 -2.73
CA SER A 208 1.29 45.68 -4.06
C SER A 208 0.34 46.19 -5.15
N ARG A 209 -0.98 46.05 -4.96
CA ARG A 209 -2.03 46.53 -5.87
C ARG A 209 -2.94 47.57 -5.19
N TRP A 210 -3.64 48.39 -5.98
CA TRP A 210 -4.71 49.25 -5.46
C TRP A 210 -5.77 48.41 -4.71
N SER A 211 -6.36 49.01 -3.67
CA SER A 211 -7.25 48.38 -2.64
C SER A 211 -6.72 47.14 -1.88
N SER A 212 -5.62 46.53 -2.30
CA SER A 212 -4.98 45.41 -1.59
C SER A 212 -4.25 45.85 -0.31
N ARG A 213 -4.00 44.88 0.57
CA ARG A 213 -3.19 44.97 1.78
C ARG A 213 -1.99 44.03 1.66
N SER A 214 -0.99 44.28 2.50
CA SER A 214 0.17 43.39 2.70
C SER A 214 0.65 43.45 4.14
N LEU A 215 1.61 42.59 4.49
CA LEU A 215 2.33 42.67 5.74
C LEU A 215 3.36 43.82 5.66
N GLY A 216 3.36 44.72 6.65
CA GLY A 216 4.36 45.79 6.81
C GLY A 216 5.34 45.52 7.94
N SER A 217 4.88 44.77 8.95
CA SER A 217 5.75 44.12 9.92
C SER A 217 5.24 42.72 10.27
N VAL A 218 6.14 41.87 10.76
CA VAL A 218 5.91 40.48 11.14
C VAL A 218 6.61 40.23 12.47
N THR A 219 5.95 39.57 13.42
CA THR A 219 6.46 39.32 14.76
C THR A 219 6.28 37.85 15.13
N TRP A 220 7.38 37.12 15.19
CA TRP A 220 7.44 35.83 15.88
C TRP A 220 7.61 36.06 17.39
N THR A 221 6.82 35.36 18.18
CA THR A 221 6.93 35.34 19.65
C THR A 221 6.93 33.90 20.15
N TYR A 222 8.00 33.56 20.88
CA TYR A 222 8.15 32.40 21.76
C TYR A 222 9.00 32.89 22.96
N ASP A 223 9.88 32.05 23.52
CA ASP A 223 10.96 32.48 24.44
C ASP A 223 11.91 33.55 23.85
N ASN A 224 11.78 33.84 22.55
CA ASN A 224 12.39 35.00 21.88
C ASN A 224 11.34 35.75 21.07
N LYS A 225 11.51 37.06 20.97
CA LYS A 225 10.74 37.93 20.07
C LYS A 225 11.61 38.32 18.88
N VAL A 226 11.22 37.88 17.67
CA VAL A 226 11.84 38.33 16.42
C VAL A 226 10.83 39.21 15.68
N HIS A 227 11.16 40.47 15.51
CA HIS A 227 10.33 41.47 14.83
C HIS A 227 11.02 41.91 13.55
N VAL A 228 10.30 41.88 12.43
CA VAL A 228 10.73 42.36 11.12
C VAL A 228 9.78 43.47 10.70
N GLU A 229 10.27 44.66 10.36
CA GLU A 229 9.45 45.80 9.90
C GLU A 229 10.09 46.47 8.67
N LEU A 230 9.27 47.02 7.78
CA LEU A 230 9.72 47.93 6.74
C LEU A 230 9.76 49.37 7.25
N LYS A 231 10.95 49.89 7.51
CA LYS A 231 11.17 51.30 7.86
C LYS A 231 11.83 52.03 6.69
N HIS A 232 11.15 53.04 6.16
CA HIS A 232 11.60 53.83 4.99
C HIS A 232 12.00 52.95 3.79
N GLY A 233 11.19 51.94 3.47
CA GLY A 233 11.44 51.00 2.35
C GLY A 233 12.56 49.98 2.58
N ARG A 234 13.13 49.90 3.79
CA ARG A 234 14.17 48.92 4.14
C ARG A 234 13.65 47.93 5.18
N MET A 235 13.89 46.65 4.95
CA MET A 235 13.67 45.59 5.95
C MET A 235 14.66 45.74 7.10
N MET A 236 14.11 45.95 8.30
CA MET A 236 14.80 46.07 9.57
C MET A 236 14.40 44.90 10.47
N VAL A 237 15.34 44.38 11.27
CA VAL A 237 15.13 43.15 12.06
C VAL A 237 15.58 43.38 13.49
N TRP A 238 14.71 43.15 14.46
CA TRP A 238 15.03 43.21 15.88
C TRP A 238 14.83 41.84 16.52
N VAL A 239 15.83 41.39 17.26
CA VAL A 239 15.77 40.17 18.07
C VAL A 239 15.87 40.59 19.53
N ASN A 240 14.86 40.24 20.32
CA ASN A 240 14.73 40.63 21.74
C ASN A 240 14.97 42.13 21.97
N GLY A 241 14.38 42.97 21.10
CA GLY A 241 14.49 44.43 21.12
C GLY A 241 15.76 45.02 20.49
N ARG A 242 16.80 44.21 20.24
CA ARG A 242 18.07 44.68 19.66
C ARG A 242 18.07 44.57 18.13
N LEU A 243 18.35 45.67 17.44
CA LEU A 243 18.48 45.71 15.98
C LEU A 243 19.65 44.81 15.52
N GLN A 244 19.37 43.92 14.57
CA GLN A 244 20.34 43.01 13.97
C GLN A 244 20.72 43.47 12.56
N ARG A 245 21.93 43.10 12.14
CA ARG A 245 22.44 43.30 10.77
C ARG A 245 22.47 41.98 10.02
N GLN A 246 22.67 42.04 8.71
CA GLN A 246 22.95 40.85 7.90
C GLN A 246 24.24 40.18 8.40
N GLY A 247 24.27 38.85 8.49
CA GLY A 247 25.39 38.15 9.13
C GLY A 247 25.15 36.64 9.33
N PRO A 248 25.97 35.97 10.17
CA PRO A 248 25.83 34.54 10.44
C PRO A 248 24.53 34.20 11.19
N VAL A 249 24.21 32.89 11.21
CA VAL A 249 23.02 32.38 11.92
C VAL A 249 23.17 32.61 13.44
N MET A 250 22.28 33.41 14.01
CA MET A 250 22.17 33.61 15.45
C MET A 250 21.48 32.39 16.09
N ALA A 251 22.14 31.78 17.08
CA ALA A 251 21.49 30.84 17.99
C ALA A 251 20.75 31.61 19.08
N LEU A 252 19.49 31.26 19.33
CA LEU A 252 18.60 31.86 20.32
C LEU A 252 18.10 30.78 21.30
N SER A 253 17.35 31.17 22.33
CA SER A 253 16.87 30.21 23.33
C SER A 253 15.93 29.14 22.75
N SER A 254 15.83 28.00 23.47
CA SER A 254 14.99 26.85 23.11
C SER A 254 15.17 26.33 21.68
N LYS A 255 16.43 26.24 21.26
CA LYS A 255 16.87 25.73 19.94
C LYS A 255 16.31 26.54 18.75
N THR A 256 15.85 27.76 18.99
CA THR A 256 15.45 28.71 17.94
C THR A 256 16.71 29.27 17.27
N LYS A 257 16.69 29.46 15.96
CA LYS A 257 17.74 30.10 15.17
C LYS A 257 17.14 31.25 14.37
N CYS A 258 17.88 32.34 14.21
CA CYS A 258 17.50 33.47 13.37
C CYS A 258 18.64 33.84 12.42
N HIS A 259 18.35 34.03 11.13
CA HIS A 259 19.35 34.34 10.12
C HIS A 259 18.86 35.48 9.23
N VAL A 260 19.48 36.65 9.38
CA VAL A 260 19.26 37.79 8.49
C VAL A 260 20.22 37.65 7.32
N ARG A 261 19.72 37.18 6.17
CA ARG A 261 20.57 36.82 5.03
C ARG A 261 21.26 38.04 4.43
N SER A 262 22.47 37.84 3.91
CA SER A 262 23.16 38.81 3.06
C SER A 262 22.34 39.12 1.80
N GLU A 263 22.10 40.40 1.53
CA GLU A 263 21.57 40.85 0.25
C GLU A 263 22.63 40.64 -0.84
N LYS A 264 22.24 40.01 -1.96
CA LYS A 264 23.10 39.84 -3.13
C LYS A 264 22.50 40.60 -4.30
N CYS A 265 23.29 41.51 -4.87
CA CYS A 265 22.95 42.22 -6.10
C CYS A 265 23.89 41.79 -7.21
N HIS A 266 23.34 41.54 -8.38
CA HIS A 266 24.01 40.92 -9.51
C HIS A 266 24.30 41.94 -10.62
N LYS A 267 25.24 41.61 -11.52
CA LYS A 267 25.51 42.43 -12.71
C LYS A 267 24.22 42.59 -13.53
N GLY A 268 23.85 43.83 -13.83
CA GLY A 268 22.57 44.17 -14.48
C GLY A 268 21.48 44.72 -13.55
N GLY A 269 21.77 44.96 -12.26
CA GLY A 269 20.90 45.75 -11.38
C GLY A 269 19.67 45.02 -10.84
N TRP A 270 19.71 43.69 -10.79
CA TRP A 270 18.76 42.85 -10.05
C TRP A 270 19.39 42.41 -8.73
N CYS A 271 18.60 42.35 -7.65
CA CYS A 271 19.01 41.80 -6.36
C CYS A 271 18.09 40.65 -5.92
N ASP A 272 18.63 39.75 -5.10
CA ASP A 272 17.85 38.70 -4.45
C ASP A 272 16.92 39.29 -3.37
N ASN A 273 15.84 38.57 -3.05
CA ASN A 273 14.93 38.96 -1.98
C ASN A 273 15.66 39.03 -0.63
N ARG A 274 15.56 40.17 0.07
CA ARG A 274 16.02 40.26 1.46
C ARG A 274 15.18 39.31 2.30
N THR A 275 15.84 38.50 3.12
CA THR A 275 15.21 37.37 3.79
C THR A 275 15.67 37.24 5.24
N VAL A 276 14.72 36.89 6.11
CA VAL A 276 14.95 36.52 7.51
C VAL A 276 14.39 35.12 7.71
N ASP A 277 15.26 34.16 8.00
CA ASP A 277 14.83 32.83 8.43
C ASP A 277 14.72 32.78 9.96
N ILE A 278 13.66 32.15 10.46
CA ILE A 278 13.44 31.81 11.86
C ILE A 278 13.13 30.31 11.91
N THR A 279 14.00 29.51 12.51
CA THR A 279 13.87 28.04 12.53
C THR A 279 13.88 27.52 13.96
N ARG A 280 12.93 26.66 14.30
CA ARG A 280 12.78 25.99 15.61
C ARG A 280 12.40 24.52 15.34
N PRO A 281 12.68 23.56 16.23
CA PRO A 281 12.22 22.19 16.04
C PRO A 281 10.72 22.11 15.70
N GLY A 282 10.41 21.53 14.53
CA GLY A 282 9.05 21.37 13.99
C GLY A 282 8.52 22.52 13.12
N ILE A 283 9.18 23.68 13.05
CA ILE A 283 8.69 24.83 12.26
C ILE A 283 9.85 25.72 11.75
N SER A 284 9.79 26.09 10.48
CA SER A 284 10.64 27.14 9.89
C SER A 284 9.77 28.21 9.26
N ILE A 285 10.20 29.47 9.38
CA ILE A 285 9.53 30.65 8.84
C ILE A 285 10.56 31.43 8.05
N THR A 286 10.21 31.87 6.84
CA THR A 286 11.01 32.83 6.07
C THR A 286 10.16 34.07 5.83
N VAL A 287 10.61 35.21 6.33
CA VAL A 287 10.04 36.53 6.05
C VAL A 287 10.88 37.17 4.94
N SER A 288 10.24 37.68 3.89
CA SER A 288 10.93 38.26 2.74
C SER A 288 10.43 39.67 2.38
N GLN A 289 11.35 40.58 2.10
CA GLN A 289 11.07 41.80 1.32
C GLN A 289 11.47 41.51 -0.15
N PRO A 290 10.51 41.34 -1.08
CA PRO A 290 10.81 40.90 -2.44
C PRO A 290 11.43 42.00 -3.29
N PHE A 291 12.27 41.62 -4.25
CA PHE A 291 12.83 42.54 -5.24
C PHE A 291 11.99 42.52 -6.54
N VAL A 292 11.31 43.64 -6.81
CA VAL A 292 10.45 43.81 -7.99
C VAL A 292 11.29 44.34 -9.15
N ARG A 293 11.38 43.55 -10.24
CA ARG A 293 12.06 43.97 -11.47
C ARG A 293 11.16 44.84 -12.33
N GLN A 294 11.71 45.92 -12.88
CA GLN A 294 11.05 46.84 -13.81
C GLN A 294 12.02 47.16 -14.96
N GLY A 295 12.05 46.28 -15.95
CA GLY A 295 13.01 46.35 -17.07
C GLY A 295 14.45 46.15 -16.63
N ARG A 296 15.34 47.11 -16.97
CA ARG A 296 16.77 47.12 -16.59
C ARG A 296 17.04 47.69 -15.18
N LYS A 297 15.99 47.97 -14.40
CA LYS A 297 16.08 48.40 -13.00
C LYS A 297 15.16 47.52 -12.13
N GLY A 298 15.19 47.73 -10.83
CA GLY A 298 14.22 47.17 -9.90
C GLY A 298 14.28 47.88 -8.56
N TYR A 299 13.35 47.54 -7.67
CA TYR A 299 13.23 48.11 -6.33
C TYR A 299 12.75 47.04 -5.35
N PHE A 300 13.07 47.21 -4.07
CA PHE A 300 12.49 46.34 -3.04
C PHE A 300 11.06 46.77 -2.75
N GLY A 301 10.14 45.81 -2.75
CA GLY A 301 8.72 46.05 -2.46
C GLY A 301 8.53 46.72 -1.11
N ASN A 302 7.57 47.64 -1.03
CA ASN A 302 7.19 48.29 0.24
C ASN A 302 6.26 47.39 1.07
N TRP A 303 6.47 46.07 1.01
CA TRP A 303 5.73 45.04 1.72
C TRP A 303 6.62 43.84 2.07
N LEU A 304 6.15 43.06 3.04
CA LEU A 304 6.70 41.76 3.41
C LEU A 304 5.78 40.65 2.91
N GLU A 305 6.39 39.52 2.61
CA GLU A 305 5.75 38.23 2.34
C GLU A 305 6.28 37.22 3.36
N VAL A 306 5.49 36.19 3.68
CA VAL A 306 5.84 35.19 4.70
C VAL A 306 5.58 33.80 4.15
N GLN A 307 6.56 32.91 4.26
CA GLN A 307 6.38 31.47 4.14
C GLN A 307 6.57 30.82 5.50
N VAL A 308 5.69 29.88 5.84
CA VAL A 308 5.78 29.00 7.00
C VAL A 308 5.83 27.56 6.52
N THR A 309 6.84 26.81 6.96
CA THR A 309 6.98 25.38 6.73
C THR A 309 6.86 24.66 8.07
N LEU A 310 5.79 23.87 8.23
CA LEU A 310 5.73 22.90 9.32
C LEU A 310 6.59 21.69 8.92
N GLN A 311 7.46 21.26 9.82
CA GLN A 311 8.43 20.17 9.60
C GLN A 311 8.11 18.93 10.46
N ALA A 312 7.22 19.08 11.44
CA ALA A 312 6.67 18.00 12.25
C ALA A 312 5.20 18.31 12.55
N GLU A 313 4.44 17.29 12.94
CA GLU A 313 3.04 17.46 13.30
C GLU A 313 2.92 18.39 14.53
N PRO A 314 2.11 19.46 14.47
CA PRO A 314 1.92 20.34 15.61
C PRO A 314 1.16 19.58 16.70
N ARG A 315 1.70 19.59 17.94
CA ARG A 315 1.12 18.89 19.10
C ARG A 315 -0.24 19.45 19.58
N GLN A 316 -0.72 20.50 18.92
CA GLN A 316 -1.86 21.34 19.28
C GLN A 316 -2.53 21.83 18.00
N GLN A 317 -3.82 22.12 18.06
CA GLN A 317 -4.53 22.79 16.97
C GLN A 317 -3.90 24.16 16.69
N LEU A 318 -3.58 24.42 15.42
CA LEU A 318 -3.06 25.73 15.00
C LEU A 318 -4.22 26.70 14.74
N THR A 319 -4.01 27.95 15.14
CA THR A 319 -4.90 29.10 14.96
C THR A 319 -4.29 30.13 14.00
N GLY A 320 -5.04 31.17 13.63
CA GLY A 320 -4.64 32.16 12.62
C GLY A 320 -4.94 31.75 11.18
N TYR A 321 -4.67 32.65 10.23
CA TYR A 321 -5.06 32.51 8.82
C TYR A 321 -4.50 31.25 8.13
N LEU A 322 -3.26 30.85 8.41
CA LEU A 322 -2.71 29.57 7.94
C LEU A 322 -3.10 28.42 8.88
N GLY A 323 -3.19 28.64 10.18
CA GLY A 323 -3.51 27.58 11.16
C GLY A 323 -4.86 26.92 10.91
N GLN A 324 -5.90 27.70 10.59
CA GLN A 324 -7.22 27.19 10.21
C GLN A 324 -7.22 26.27 8.98
N THR A 325 -6.14 26.27 8.18
CA THR A 325 -6.03 25.43 6.98
C THR A 325 -5.42 24.05 7.24
N ILE A 326 -4.83 23.82 8.43
CA ILE A 326 -4.37 22.48 8.81
C ILE A 326 -5.55 21.66 9.31
N LEU A 327 -5.99 20.71 8.48
CA LEU A 327 -6.88 19.64 8.91
C LEU A 327 -6.05 18.62 9.69
N LEU A 328 -5.82 18.87 10.98
CA LEU A 328 -5.52 17.79 11.90
C LEU A 328 -6.70 16.82 11.84
N ARG A 329 -6.47 15.63 11.28
CA ARG A 329 -7.44 14.55 11.38
C ARG A 329 -7.52 14.15 12.85
N ALA A 330 -8.63 14.49 13.49
CA ALA A 330 -9.05 13.77 14.68
C ALA A 330 -9.15 12.28 14.30
N ASN A 331 -8.37 11.46 15.00
CA ASN A 331 -8.47 10.01 14.98
C ASN A 331 -9.32 9.59 16.18
#